data_AF-A0A2A5A324-F1
#
_entry.id   AF-A0A2A5A324-F1
#
_cell.length_a   1.000
_cell.length_b   1.000
_cell.length_c   1.000
_cell.angle_alpha   90.00
_cell.angle_beta   90.00
_cell.angle_gamma   90.00
#
_symmetry.space_group_name_H-M   'P 1'
#
loop_
_entity.id
_entity.type
_entity.pdbx_description
1 polymer ?
#
loop_
_entity_poly.entity_id
_entity_poly.type
_entity_poly.pdbx_seq_one_letter_code
_entity_poly.pdbx_strand_id
1 'polypeptide(L)' 'MATLRDTLRTTSGWLKDIFEFGIALILLFIVIDILFPGTTGVVNNVGEIVSSFASEGIVGLIALLLFLLVYKR' A
#
# COMPACT_ATOMS: atom_id res chain seq x y z
N MET A 1 -29.32 -0.37 21.24
CA MET A 1 -28.28 -1.41 21.18
C MET A 1 -27.66 -1.34 19.79
N ALA A 2 -26.41 -0.88 19.66
CA ALA A 2 -25.73 -0.92 18.37
C ALA A 2 -25.60 -2.39 17.97
N THR A 3 -26.05 -2.76 16.78
CA THR A 3 -25.87 -4.13 16.32
C THR A 3 -24.39 -4.34 15.98
N LEU A 4 -23.90 -5.59 16.06
CA LEU A 4 -22.53 -5.92 15.65
C LEU A 4 -22.23 -5.44 14.22
N ARG A 5 -23.25 -5.44 13.35
CA ARG A 5 -23.15 -4.95 11.97
C ARG A 5 -22.94 -3.44 11.92
N ASP A 6 -23.59 -2.66 12.77
CA ASP A 6 -23.40 -1.21 12.82
C ASP A 6 -22.01 -0.85 13.33
N THR A 7 -21.54 -1.57 14.35
CA THR A 7 -20.19 -1.38 14.91
C THR A 7 -19.11 -1.73 13.89
N LEU A 8 -19.27 -2.84 13.15
CA LEU A 8 -18.34 -3.23 12.08
C LEU A 8 -18.34 -2.24 10.92
N ARG A 9 -19.51 -1.72 10.51
CA ARG A 9 -19.60 -0.72 9.44
C ARG A 9 -18.94 0.59 9.83
N THR A 10 -19.27 1.14 10.99
CA THR A 10 -18.62 2.36 11.51
C THR A 10 -17.13 2.13 11.65
N THR A 11 -16.70 0.96 12.15
CA THR A 11 -15.28 0.64 12.32
C THR A 11 -14.52 0.56 11.00
N SER A 12 -15.11 -0.11 10.01
CA SER A 12 -14.54 -0.20 8.66
C SER A 12 -14.49 1.16 7.96
N GLY A 13 -15.43 2.06 8.25
CA GLY A 13 -15.51 3.38 7.64
C GLY A 13 -14.36 4.28 8.08
N TRP A 14 -14.17 4.48 9.38
CA TRP A 14 -13.07 5.32 9.86
C TRP A 14 -11.70 4.72 9.55
N LEU A 15 -11.58 3.39 9.56
CA LEU A 15 -10.35 2.72 9.17
C LEU A 15 -10.02 2.99 7.69
N LYS A 16 -11.01 2.93 6.80
CA LYS A 16 -10.84 3.29 5.38
C LYS A 16 -10.33 4.72 5.22
N ASP A 17 -10.92 5.67 5.93
CA ASP A 17 -10.53 7.08 5.86
C ASP A 17 -9.08 7.30 6.31
N ILE A 18 -8.64 6.60 7.36
CA ILE A 18 -7.23 6.62 7.79
C ILE A 18 -6.31 5.99 6.75
N PHE A 19 -6.70 4.87 6.13
CA PHE A 19 -5.91 4.27 5.05
C PHE A 19 -5.77 5.21 3.86
N GLU A 20 -6.86 5.86 3.44
CA GLU A 20 -6.84 6.84 2.35
C GLU A 20 -5.91 8.01 2.67
N PHE A 21 -5.99 8.55 3.88
CA PHE A 21 -5.09 9.59 4.36
C PHE A 21 -3.62 9.13 4.40
N GLY A 22 -3.36 7.92 4.91
CA GLY A 22 -2.03 7.32 4.95
C GLY A 22 -1.44 7.14 3.55
N ILE A 23 -2.22 6.67 2.58
CA ILE A 23 -1.79 6.55 1.18
C ILE A 23 -1.44 7.93 0.60
N ALA A 24 -2.26 8.95 0.86
CA ALA A 24 -1.96 10.32 0.42
C ALA A 24 -0.64 10.85 1.02
N LEU A 25 -0.37 10.56 2.29
CA LEU A 25 0.91 10.92 2.93
C LEU A 25 2.09 10.16 2.34
N ILE A 26 1.95 8.86 2.05
CA ILE A 26 3.00 8.06 1.40
C ILE A 26 3.35 8.67 0.04
N LEU A 27 2.34 9.04 -0.77
CA LEU A 27 2.55 9.70 -2.06
C LEU A 27 3.27 11.04 -1.91
N LEU A 28 2.86 11.85 -0.93
CA LEU A 28 3.54 13.11 -0.61
C LEU A 28 5.02 12.86 -0.25
N PHE A 29 5.30 11.87 0.59
CA PHE A 29 6.66 11.54 1.00
C PHE A 29 7.50 11.00 -0.14
N ILE A 30 6.92 10.24 -1.09
CA ILE A 30 7.60 9.85 -2.33
C ILE A 30 8.06 11.09 -3.09
N VAL A 31 7.18 12.09 -3.27
CA VAL A 31 7.56 13.34 -3.97
C VAL A 31 8.69 14.07 -3.23
N ILE A 32 8.61 14.16 -1.91
CA ILE A 32 9.66 14.79 -1.09
C ILE A 32 10.98 14.02 -1.20
N ASP A 33 10.97 12.69 -1.12
CA ASP A 33 12.16 11.85 -1.20
C ASP A 33 12.80 11.91 -2.60
N ILE A 34 12.03 12.16 -3.66
CA ILE A 34 12.57 12.37 -5.01
C ILE A 34 13.28 13.73 -5.10
N LEU A 35 12.68 14.79 -4.55
CA LEU A 35 13.25 16.14 -4.57
C LEU A 35 14.44 16.29 -3.62
N PHE A 36 14.41 15.56 -2.51
CA PHE A 36 15.43 15.54 -1.46
C PHE A 36 15.76 14.08 -1.11
N PRO A 37 16.67 13.44 -1.88
CA PRO A 37 17.00 12.02 -1.71
C PRO A 37 17.36 11.61 -0.29
N GLY A 38 16.66 10.60 0.24
CA GLY A 38 16.95 9.98 1.53
C GLY A 38 16.35 10.70 2.75
N THR A 39 15.49 11.70 2.54
CA THR A 39 14.87 12.47 3.64
C THR A 39 13.73 11.72 4.33
N THR A 40 12.96 10.93 3.57
CA THR A 40 11.85 10.15 4.13
C THR A 40 12.14 8.64 4.08
N GLY A 41 13.00 8.21 3.16
CA GLY A 41 13.34 6.79 2.97
C GLY A 41 12.22 5.97 2.34
N VAL A 42 11.10 6.60 1.96
CA VAL A 42 9.94 5.93 1.40
C VAL A 42 10.26 5.33 0.03
N VAL A 43 11.05 6.01 -0.80
CA VAL A 43 11.45 5.48 -2.10
C VAL A 43 12.32 4.24 -1.94
N ASN A 44 13.22 4.23 -0.96
CA ASN A 44 14.04 3.04 -0.68
C ASN A 44 13.18 1.86 -0.20
N ASN A 45 12.27 2.09 0.75
CA ASN A 45 11.37 1.04 1.25
C ASN A 45 10.47 0.47 0.14
N VAL A 46 9.92 1.32 -0.74
CA VAL A 46 9.14 0.87 -1.90
C VAL A 46 10.04 0.11 -2.88
N GLY A 47 11.26 0.59 -3.11
CA GLY A 47 12.26 -0.09 -3.93
C GLY A 47 12.61 -1.48 -3.42
N GLU A 48 12.77 -1.66 -2.11
CA GLU A 48 13.01 -2.96 -1.48
C GLU A 48 11.85 -3.93 -1.71
N ILE A 49 10.60 -3.47 -1.55
CA ILE A 49 9.41 -4.28 -1.86
C ILE A 49 9.42 -4.72 -3.33
N VAL A 50 9.65 -3.80 -4.26
CA VAL A 50 9.71 -4.13 -5.69
C VAL A 50 10.86 -5.09 -5.99
N SER A 51 12.01 -4.88 -5.36
CA SER A 51 13.20 -5.73 -5.52
C SER A 51 12.96 -7.16 -5.04
N SER A 52 12.13 -7.35 -4.01
CA SER A 52 11.78 -8.68 -3.49
C SER A 52 11.00 -9.54 -4.50
N PHE A 53 10.23 -8.90 -5.38
CA PHE A 53 9.59 -9.61 -6.49
C PHE A 53 10.56 -9.83 -7.65
N ALA A 54 11.45 -8.88 -7.92
CA ALA A 54 12.42 -8.99 -9.00
C ALA A 54 13.49 -10.05 -8.73
N SER A 55 13.90 -10.25 -7.47
CA SER A 55 14.89 -11.26 -7.06
C SER A 55 14.42 -12.69 -7.31
N GLU A 56 13.11 -12.92 -7.31
CA GLU A 56 12.49 -14.23 -7.59
C GLU A 56 12.29 -14.50 -9.10
N GLY A 57 12.68 -13.55 -9.97
CA GLY A 57 12.59 -13.69 -11.42
C GLY A 57 11.17 -13.96 -11.92
N ILE A 58 10.99 -15.05 -12.67
CA ILE A 58 9.68 -15.43 -13.26
C ILE A 58 8.64 -15.74 -12.17
N VAL A 59 9.07 -16.28 -11.03
CA VAL A 59 8.15 -16.62 -9.92
C VAL A 59 7.54 -15.35 -9.34
N GLY A 60 8.33 -14.30 -9.15
CA GLY A 60 7.82 -13.00 -8.69
C GLY A 60 6.85 -12.35 -9.67
N LEU A 61 7.09 -12.48 -10.97
CA LEU A 61 6.15 -12.01 -12.01
C LEU A 61 4.82 -12.77 -11.98
N ILE A 62 4.85 -14.10 -11.80
CA ILE A 62 3.63 -14.90 -11.66
C ILE A 62 2.85 -14.48 -10.41
N ALA A 63 3.53 -14.28 -9.29
CA ALA A 63 2.91 -13.81 -8.05
C ALA A 63 2.24 -12.43 -8.24
N LEU A 64 2.91 -11.48 -8.90
CA LEU A 64 2.35 -10.17 -9.22
C LEU A 64 1.12 -10.26 -10.13
N LEU A 65 1.14 -11.14 -11.15
CA LEU A 65 0.00 -11.36 -12.04
C LEU A 65 -1.21 -11.94 -11.31
N LEU A 66 -1.00 -12.92 -10.41
CA LEU A 66 -2.06 -13.49 -9.59
C LEU A 66 -2.65 -12.44 -8.64
N PHE A 67 -1.82 -11.62 -8.00
CA PHE A 67 -2.28 -10.52 -7.18
C PHE A 67 -3.15 -9.53 -7.98
N LEU A 68 -2.68 -9.11 -9.16
CA LEU A 68 -3.43 -8.21 -10.05
C LEU A 68 -4.78 -8.79 -10.47
N LEU A 69 -4.82 -10.10 -10.76
CA LEU A 69 -6.05 -10.79 -11.15
C LEU A 69 -7.09 -10.82 -10.02
N VAL A 70 -6.63 -10.99 -8.77
CA VAL A 70 -7.50 -10.95 -7.58
C VAL A 70 -7.99 -9.54 -7.28
N TYR A 71 -7.10 -8.54 -7.35
CA TYR A 71 -7.45 -7.14 -7.06
C TYR A 71 -8.38 -6.50 -8.10
N LYS A 72 -8.31 -6.94 -9.37
CA LYS A 72 -9.21 -6.48 -10.44
C LYS A 72 -10.61 -7.11 -10.40
N ARG A 73 -10.86 -8.11 -9.56
CA ARG A 73 -12.19 -8.70 -9.35
C ARG A 73 -12.91 -8.03 -8.20
#